data_AF-A0A2N0ZWH3-F1
#
_entry.id   AF-A0A2N0ZWH3-F1
#
_cell.length_a   1.000
_cell.length_b   1.000
_cell.length_c   1.000
_cell.angle_alpha   90.00
_cell.angle_beta   90.00
_cell.angle_gamma   90.00
#
_symmetry.space_group_name_H-M   'P 1'
#
loop_
_entity.id
_entity.type
_entity.pdbx_description
1 polymer ?
#
loop_
_entity_poly.entity_id
_entity_poly.type
_entity_poly.pdbx_seq_one_letter_code
_entity_poly.pdbx_strand_id
1 'polypeptide(L)'
;MDTQHAPLSVWQQMIQQSFLSLYDVSEDNSNHPEHAFQGYDFVCEFSGATVYLIVNDVVIQANQQEIDSTQVREWRKEVVNQLIKRHAQLYLKNDKVLADVNASASDKAIYFIGLTSLAIKHEGDNPESQPYTVNYEYGSQFFAEDCVLDLDDEQSVLQVFSHQNFVDILNQLVTPSDLSAYLDFHRRKLAGFETFQDESTLLAQFLQSPDFHQRAVEVQEQLVAHQLIDQVEPRLLKAAEPDQTAFANALMLEIQKNTRMWYKLFNRLIQQYYEAGTPLPKEQVDVLVDESMYTYACLIEKILAHRTIDQNSRWNGYVRHEHSYHVFGRHYLMVFYGQDENSALSADKVRASHQDLLFELNSQMQQPVMDDLFLIGVEVRPCEDSVNTEVYIDTFHQNGSAIDANTQRLYEQLAELRSQS
;
A
#
# COMPACT_ATOMS: atom_id res chain seq x y z
N MET A 1 28.27 26.05 -11.37
CA MET A 1 27.93 26.49 -10.00
C MET A 1 27.56 25.22 -9.27
N ASP A 2 28.46 24.70 -8.46
CA ASP A 2 28.20 23.51 -7.66
C ASP A 2 27.30 23.90 -6.50
N THR A 3 26.00 23.68 -6.64
CA THR A 3 25.08 23.65 -5.51
C THR A 3 25.42 22.43 -4.68
N GLN A 4 26.29 22.59 -3.68
CA GLN A 4 26.42 21.65 -2.57
C GLN A 4 25.03 21.48 -1.95
N HIS A 5 24.32 20.43 -2.37
CA HIS A 5 23.09 20.02 -1.70
C HIS A 5 23.53 19.54 -0.31
N ALA A 6 22.97 20.15 0.74
CA ALA A 6 23.14 19.64 2.09
C ALA A 6 22.74 18.15 2.08
N PRO A 7 23.46 17.28 2.82
CA PRO A 7 23.09 15.87 2.89
C PRO A 7 21.63 15.75 3.36
N LEU A 8 20.84 15.01 2.59
CA LEU A 8 19.43 14.75 2.93
C LEU A 8 19.35 14.16 4.33
N SER A 9 18.38 14.65 5.11
CA SER A 9 18.11 14.07 6.43
C SER A 9 17.76 12.59 6.30
N VAL A 10 18.01 11.81 7.36
CA VAL A 10 17.69 10.38 7.40
C VAL A 10 16.21 10.14 7.07
N TRP A 11 15.33 11.02 7.53
CA TRP A 11 13.88 10.97 7.25
C TRP A 11 13.53 11.24 5.79
N GLN A 12 14.16 12.23 5.16
CA GLN A 12 13.97 12.49 3.73
C GLN A 12 14.44 11.31 2.88
N GLN A 13 15.57 10.69 3.26
CA GLN A 13 16.07 9.49 2.57
C GLN A 13 15.08 8.32 2.71
N MET A 14 14.56 8.08 3.91
CA MET A 14 13.54 7.06 4.17
C MET A 14 12.30 7.28 3.30
N ILE A 15 11.75 8.50 3.27
CA ILE A 15 10.56 8.82 2.48
C ILE A 15 10.83 8.59 0.99
N GLN A 16 11.94 9.12 0.46
CA GLN A 16 12.35 8.97 -0.94
C GLN A 16 12.59 7.52 -1.37
N GLN A 17 13.00 6.65 -0.44
CA GLN A 17 13.25 5.23 -0.70
C GLN A 17 12.02 4.34 -0.52
N SER A 18 10.90 4.91 -0.03
CA SER A 18 9.64 4.20 0.21
C SER A 18 8.56 4.64 -0.77
N PHE A 19 7.43 3.92 -0.79
CA PHE A 19 6.27 4.30 -1.59
C PHE A 19 5.68 5.65 -1.17
N LEU A 20 5.95 6.14 0.04
CA LEU A 20 5.47 7.43 0.54
C LEU A 20 5.90 8.60 -0.35
N SER A 21 7.05 8.48 -1.03
CA SER A 21 7.52 9.50 -1.98
C SER A 21 6.56 9.80 -3.13
N LEU A 22 5.70 8.85 -3.50
CA LEU A 22 4.67 9.02 -4.53
C LEU A 22 3.49 9.89 -4.06
N TYR A 23 3.33 9.99 -2.73
CA TYR A 23 2.19 10.61 -2.06
C TYR A 23 2.58 11.84 -1.26
N ASP A 24 3.85 12.25 -1.30
CA ASP A 24 4.35 13.42 -0.59
C ASP A 24 3.76 14.71 -1.17
N VAL A 25 3.05 15.43 -0.32
CA VAL A 25 2.38 16.67 -0.66
C VAL A 25 3.37 17.81 -0.37
N SER A 26 4.25 18.09 -1.33
CA SER A 26 5.17 19.23 -1.27
C SER A 26 4.42 20.58 -1.19
N GLU A 27 5.00 21.57 -0.51
CA GLU A 27 4.47 22.94 -0.32
C GLU A 27 4.15 23.69 -1.64
N ASP A 28 4.61 23.20 -2.81
CA ASP A 28 4.36 23.84 -4.11
C ASP A 28 2.92 23.70 -4.63
N ASN A 29 2.08 22.82 -4.04
CA ASN A 29 0.66 22.65 -4.42
C ASN A 29 -0.31 23.58 -3.66
N SER A 30 0.09 24.84 -3.48
CA SER A 30 -0.61 25.91 -2.74
C SER A 30 -2.04 26.29 -3.17
N ASN A 31 -2.71 25.50 -4.03
CA ASN A 31 -4.08 25.77 -4.51
C ASN A 31 -5.16 24.79 -4.02
N HIS A 32 -4.84 23.78 -3.19
CA HIS A 32 -5.87 22.93 -2.58
C HIS A 32 -6.26 23.40 -1.17
N PRO A 33 -7.56 23.64 -0.90
CA PRO A 33 -8.07 24.00 0.43
C PRO A 33 -7.87 22.91 1.50
N GLU A 34 -7.52 21.69 1.10
CA GLU A 34 -7.36 20.52 1.97
C GLU A 34 -5.97 20.42 2.64
N HIS A 35 -5.02 21.30 2.28
CA HIS A 35 -3.70 21.42 2.94
C HIS A 35 -3.77 22.17 4.28
N ALA A 36 -4.75 21.81 5.10
CA ALA A 36 -5.23 22.67 6.15
C ALA A 36 -4.54 22.43 7.52
N PHE A 37 -3.69 21.41 7.64
CA PHE A 37 -2.84 21.18 8.82
C PHE A 37 -1.39 21.65 8.61
N GLN A 38 -1.16 22.93 8.84
CA GLN A 38 0.17 23.53 8.65
C GLN A 38 1.11 23.22 9.83
N GLY A 39 2.35 22.82 9.53
CA GLY A 39 3.47 22.72 10.49
C GLY A 39 3.95 21.30 10.84
N TYR A 40 3.35 20.27 10.24
CA TYR A 40 3.92 18.92 10.19
C TYR A 40 5.12 18.88 9.23
N ASP A 41 6.08 17.99 9.46
CA ASP A 41 7.31 17.92 8.68
C ASP A 41 7.10 17.27 7.31
N PHE A 42 6.19 16.29 7.25
CA PHE A 42 5.78 15.62 6.01
C PHE A 42 4.29 15.33 6.04
N VAL A 43 3.67 15.33 4.86
CA VAL A 43 2.26 15.00 4.68
C VAL A 43 2.13 14.06 3.49
N CYS A 44 1.63 12.85 3.74
CA CYS A 44 1.36 11.88 2.68
C CYS A 44 -0.14 11.69 2.52
N GLU A 45 -0.65 11.84 1.31
CA GLU A 45 -2.07 11.68 1.01
C GLU A 45 -2.31 10.46 0.12
N PHE A 46 -2.98 9.45 0.68
CA PHE A 46 -3.45 8.26 -0.02
C PHE A 46 -4.91 8.42 -0.46
N SER A 47 -5.40 7.46 -1.25
CA SER A 47 -6.80 7.45 -1.69
C SER A 47 -7.78 7.40 -0.51
N GLY A 48 -7.50 6.56 0.49
CA GLY A 48 -8.35 6.36 1.66
C GLY A 48 -7.87 7.01 2.96
N ALA A 49 -6.71 7.69 2.96
CA ALA A 49 -6.11 8.17 4.20
C ALA A 49 -5.13 9.33 4.02
N THR A 50 -4.96 10.14 5.06
CA THR A 50 -3.95 11.19 5.14
C THR A 50 -3.06 10.95 6.35
N VAL A 51 -1.75 10.93 6.13
CA VAL A 51 -0.74 10.67 7.16
C VAL A 51 0.09 11.94 7.38
N TYR A 52 0.02 12.47 8.60
CA TYR A 52 0.79 13.61 9.05
C TYR A 52 1.97 13.15 9.89
N LEU A 53 3.19 13.52 9.49
CA LEU A 53 4.41 13.10 10.18
C LEU A 53 5.11 14.28 10.84
N ILE A 54 5.49 14.11 12.11
CA ILE A 54 6.47 14.96 12.79
C ILE A 54 7.69 14.13 13.13
N VAL A 55 8.87 14.68 12.87
CA VAL A 55 10.16 14.02 13.11
C VAL A 55 10.90 14.72 14.25
N ASN A 56 11.61 13.93 15.06
CA ASN A 56 12.55 14.43 16.05
C ASN A 56 13.86 13.65 15.94
N ASP A 57 14.89 14.31 15.39
CA ASP A 57 16.24 13.77 15.25
C ASP A 57 17.16 14.36 16.32
N VAL A 58 17.62 13.51 17.24
CA VAL A 58 18.40 13.95 18.41
C VAL A 58 19.76 13.27 18.43
N VAL A 59 20.80 14.09 18.39
CA VAL A 59 22.19 13.67 18.61
C VAL A 59 22.63 14.10 20.00
N ILE A 60 22.92 13.13 20.88
CA ILE A 60 23.37 13.38 22.24
C ILE A 60 24.88 13.25 22.34
N GLN A 61 25.54 14.25 22.93
CA GLN A 61 26.94 14.13 23.33
C GLN A 61 26.98 13.43 24.69
N ALA A 62 27.70 12.31 24.79
CA ALA A 62 27.80 11.57 26.04
C ALA A 62 29.19 10.95 26.22
N ASN A 63 29.68 10.92 27.45
CA ASN A 63 30.87 10.18 27.79
C ASN A 63 30.60 8.68 27.68
N GLN A 64 31.50 7.93 27.04
CA GLN A 64 31.36 6.50 26.80
C GLN A 64 31.17 5.68 28.09
N GLN A 65 31.66 6.18 29.23
CA GLN A 65 31.54 5.53 30.54
C GLN A 65 30.18 5.76 31.23
N GLU A 66 29.34 6.66 30.72
CA GLU A 66 28.07 7.08 31.35
C GLU A 66 26.83 6.57 30.59
N ILE A 67 27.02 5.82 29.51
CA ILE A 67 25.91 5.31 28.70
C ILE A 67 25.49 3.94 29.24
N ASP A 68 24.35 3.91 29.92
CA ASP A 68 23.66 2.69 30.31
C ASP A 68 22.21 2.65 29.79
N SER A 69 21.53 1.52 30.00
CA SER A 69 20.15 1.32 29.53
C SER A 69 19.14 2.27 30.20
N THR A 70 19.43 2.74 31.42
CA THR A 70 18.57 3.69 32.16
C THR A 70 18.66 5.07 31.52
N GLN A 71 19.88 5.51 31.22
CA GLN A 71 20.14 6.79 30.60
C GLN A 71 19.53 6.87 29.19
N VAL A 72 19.64 5.77 28.41
CA VAL A 72 18.99 5.67 27.10
C VAL A 72 17.46 5.70 27.23
N ARG A 73 16.87 5.06 28.25
CA ARG A 73 15.42 5.13 28.51
C ARG A 73 14.96 6.55 28.80
N GLU A 74 15.69 7.30 29.61
CA GLU A 74 15.38 8.71 29.91
C GLU A 74 15.49 9.61 28.66
N TRP A 75 16.52 9.41 27.83
CA TRP A 75 16.64 10.14 26.57
C TRP A 75 15.48 9.84 25.63
N ARG A 76 15.10 8.57 25.49
CA ARG A 76 13.92 8.19 24.70
C ARG A 76 12.65 8.87 25.20
N LYS A 77 12.46 8.92 26.52
CA LYS A 77 11.32 9.61 27.16
C LYS A 77 11.30 11.10 26.84
N GLU A 78 12.43 11.80 26.94
CA GLU A 78 12.51 13.22 26.61
C GLU A 78 12.19 13.49 25.13
N VAL A 79 12.76 12.68 24.22
CA VAL A 79 12.54 12.79 22.77
C VAL A 79 11.05 12.63 22.42
N VAL A 80 10.37 11.65 23.01
CA VAL A 80 8.93 11.41 22.78
C VAL A 80 8.08 12.51 23.39
N ASN A 81 8.38 12.97 24.60
CA ASN A 81 7.66 14.07 25.23
C ASN A 81 7.73 15.37 24.41
N GLN A 82 8.85 15.63 23.73
CA GLN A 82 8.97 16.76 22.82
C GLN A 82 8.05 16.61 21.59
N LEU A 83 7.96 15.41 21.01
CA LEU A 83 7.03 15.13 19.92
C LEU A 83 5.58 15.31 20.35
N ILE A 84 5.19 14.76 21.50
CA ILE A 84 3.81 14.89 22.03
C ILE A 84 3.45 16.36 22.23
N LYS A 85 4.36 17.15 22.85
CA LYS A 85 4.14 18.60 23.03
C LYS A 85 4.01 19.33 21.69
N ARG A 86 4.84 18.98 20.71
CA ARG A 86 4.78 19.57 19.37
C ARG A 86 3.48 19.22 18.66
N HIS A 87 3.06 17.95 18.70
CA HIS A 87 1.78 17.49 18.16
C HIS A 87 0.61 18.24 18.80
N ALA A 88 0.54 18.31 20.13
CA ALA A 88 -0.53 19.03 20.82
C ALA A 88 -0.63 20.50 20.40
N GLN A 89 0.51 21.18 20.23
CA GLN A 89 0.55 22.56 19.74
C GLN A 89 0.06 22.69 18.29
N LEU A 90 0.48 21.79 17.41
CA LEU A 90 0.05 21.77 16.01
C LEU A 90 -1.43 21.43 15.87
N TYR A 91 -1.90 20.43 16.60
CA TYR A 91 -3.29 20.00 16.62
C TYR A 91 -4.20 21.14 17.09
N LEU A 92 -3.88 21.78 18.23
CA LEU A 92 -4.63 22.95 18.72
C LEU A 92 -4.61 24.14 17.76
N LYS A 93 -3.50 24.36 17.03
CA LYS A 93 -3.40 25.44 16.04
C LYS A 93 -4.34 25.20 14.85
N ASN A 94 -4.57 23.93 14.50
CA ASN A 94 -5.38 23.50 13.37
C ASN A 94 -6.79 23.05 13.78
N ASP A 95 -7.22 23.28 15.03
CA ASP A 95 -8.50 22.81 15.59
C ASP A 95 -9.73 23.33 14.82
N LYS A 96 -9.67 24.56 14.29
CA LYS A 96 -10.73 25.12 13.44
C LYS A 96 -10.86 24.41 12.10
N VAL A 97 -9.73 23.98 11.55
CA VAL A 97 -9.69 23.22 10.30
C VAL A 97 -10.26 21.82 10.51
N LEU A 98 -9.95 21.18 11.63
CA LEU A 98 -10.54 19.89 12.03
C LEU A 98 -12.06 19.93 12.07
N ALA A 99 -12.63 20.98 12.65
CA ALA A 99 -14.08 21.16 12.70
C ALA A 99 -14.70 21.30 11.30
N ASP A 100 -14.00 21.96 10.37
CA ASP A 100 -14.45 22.14 8.99
C ASP A 100 -14.28 20.85 8.15
N VAL A 101 -13.16 20.12 8.31
CA VAL A 101 -12.90 18.83 7.64
C VAL A 101 -13.89 17.76 8.10
N ASN A 102 -14.18 17.69 9.40
CA ASN A 102 -15.21 16.78 9.94
C ASN A 102 -16.63 17.16 9.47
N ALA A 103 -16.86 18.42 9.08
CA ALA A 103 -18.13 18.88 8.53
C ALA A 103 -18.22 18.65 7.00
N SER A 104 -17.09 18.70 6.29
CA SER A 104 -16.98 18.35 4.87
C SER A 104 -16.57 16.88 4.75
N ALA A 105 -17.54 15.97 4.82
CA ALA A 105 -17.40 14.51 4.75
C ALA A 105 -16.37 13.99 3.71
N SER A 106 -15.09 14.09 4.05
CA SER A 106 -13.99 13.38 3.44
C SER A 106 -13.91 12.09 4.23
N ASP A 107 -14.35 10.98 3.64
CA ASP A 107 -14.30 9.63 4.25
C ASP A 107 -12.84 9.14 4.46
N LYS A 108 -11.83 10.00 4.28
CA LYS A 108 -10.42 9.64 4.45
C LYS A 108 -10.04 9.59 5.92
N ALA A 109 -9.42 8.48 6.33
CA ALA A 109 -8.88 8.32 7.68
C ALA A 109 -7.65 9.23 7.89
N ILE A 110 -7.58 9.91 9.02
CA ILE A 110 -6.44 10.78 9.37
C ILE A 110 -5.55 10.08 10.39
N TYR A 111 -4.24 10.05 10.15
CA TYR A 111 -3.24 9.46 11.05
C TYR A 111 -2.16 10.48 11.42
N PHE A 112 -1.84 10.55 12.71
CA PHE A 112 -0.73 11.35 13.22
C PHE A 112 0.42 10.44 13.66
N ILE A 113 1.60 10.65 13.07
CA ILE A 113 2.78 9.82 13.32
C ILE A 113 3.92 10.68 13.86
N GLY A 114 4.46 10.25 15.00
CA GLY A 114 5.69 10.79 15.60
C GLY A 114 6.87 9.87 15.31
N LEU A 115 7.88 10.39 14.65
CA LEU A 115 9.07 9.62 14.27
C LEU A 115 10.30 10.08 15.05
N THR A 116 10.99 9.14 15.69
CA THR A 116 12.15 9.45 16.54
C THR A 116 13.42 8.79 16.03
N SER A 117 14.53 9.55 16.04
CA SER A 117 15.88 9.02 15.85
C SER A 117 16.76 9.52 16.99
N LEU A 118 17.54 8.60 17.55
CA LEU A 118 18.48 8.90 18.62
C LEU A 118 19.85 8.44 18.18
N ALA A 119 20.82 9.35 18.15
CA ALA A 119 22.21 9.03 17.90
C ALA A 119 23.10 9.57 19.03
N ILE A 120 24.18 8.87 19.31
CA ILE A 120 25.13 9.23 20.36
C ILE A 120 26.46 9.58 19.71
N LYS A 121 27.04 10.72 20.08
CA LYS A 121 28.41 11.06 19.74
C LYS A 121 29.24 11.07 21.02
N HIS A 122 30.33 10.30 21.04
CA HIS A 122 31.15 10.22 22.24
C HIS A 122 31.97 11.50 22.42
N GLU A 123 32.09 11.95 23.66
CA GLU A 123 32.98 13.04 24.00
C GLU A 123 34.44 12.63 23.70
N GLY A 124 35.10 13.39 22.83
CA GLY A 124 36.47 13.10 22.39
C GLY A 124 36.56 12.37 21.05
N ASP A 125 35.45 11.96 20.44
CA ASP A 125 35.45 11.52 19.05
C ASP A 125 35.85 12.67 18.11
N ASN A 126 36.52 12.32 17.01
CA ASN A 126 36.86 13.29 15.98
C ASN A 126 35.58 14.05 15.52
N PRO A 127 35.68 15.35 15.20
CA PRO A 127 34.53 16.12 14.72
C PRO A 127 33.85 15.48 13.49
N GLU A 128 34.62 14.77 12.67
CA GLU A 128 34.17 14.03 11.48
C GLU A 128 33.67 12.60 11.77
N SER A 129 33.76 12.10 13.01
CA SER A 129 33.21 10.80 13.38
C SER A 129 31.69 10.81 13.28
N GLN A 130 31.13 9.79 12.63
CA GLN A 130 29.69 9.62 12.52
C GLN A 130 29.10 9.23 13.88
N PRO A 131 27.96 9.82 14.28
CA PRO A 131 27.30 9.45 15.52
C PRO A 131 26.77 8.02 15.45
N TYR A 132 26.83 7.32 16.58
CA TYR A 132 26.32 5.95 16.73
C TYR A 132 24.80 5.98 16.85
N THR A 133 24.10 5.37 15.91
CA THR A 133 22.63 5.26 15.97
C THR A 133 22.21 4.27 17.05
N VAL A 134 21.26 4.65 17.89
CA VAL A 134 20.67 3.79 18.91
C VAL A 134 19.44 3.13 18.32
N ASN A 135 19.43 1.79 18.30
CA ASN A 135 18.25 1.02 17.90
C ASN A 135 17.36 0.79 19.12
N TYR A 136 16.08 1.12 19.00
CA TYR A 136 15.09 0.95 20.05
C TYR A 136 13.68 0.83 19.48
N GLU A 137 12.79 0.33 20.32
CA GLU A 137 11.39 0.06 20.03
C GLU A 137 10.56 0.40 21.28
N TYR A 138 9.35 0.89 21.07
CA TYR A 138 8.35 1.23 22.07
C TYR A 138 7.32 0.11 22.24
N GLY A 139 7.19 -0.37 23.47
CA GLY A 139 6.06 -1.22 23.86
C GLY A 139 4.93 -0.41 24.46
N SER A 140 3.75 -1.01 24.55
CA SER A 140 2.61 -0.46 25.30
C SER A 140 2.97 0.04 26.71
N GLN A 141 3.85 -0.67 27.43
CA GLN A 141 4.32 -0.28 28.76
C GLN A 141 5.05 1.06 28.78
N PHE A 142 5.79 1.39 27.72
CA PHE A 142 6.45 2.69 27.61
C PHE A 142 5.44 3.84 27.59
N PHE A 143 4.33 3.66 26.86
CA PHE A 143 3.26 4.67 26.79
C PHE A 143 2.39 4.70 28.06
N ALA A 144 2.32 3.61 28.80
CA ALA A 144 1.60 3.55 30.07
C ALA A 144 2.40 4.15 31.25
N GLU A 145 3.72 3.94 31.29
CA GLU A 145 4.57 4.28 32.44
C GLU A 145 5.46 5.50 32.22
N ASP A 146 6.01 5.68 31.01
CA ASP A 146 7.07 6.66 30.75
C ASP A 146 6.58 7.89 29.99
N CYS A 147 5.70 7.72 29.00
CA CYS A 147 5.17 8.78 28.15
C CYS A 147 3.65 8.62 27.95
N VAL A 148 2.85 9.26 28.80
CA VAL A 148 1.39 9.19 28.70
C VAL A 148 0.92 9.94 27.46
N LEU A 149 0.40 9.19 26.49
CA LEU A 149 -0.28 9.72 25.32
C LEU A 149 -1.67 10.24 25.72
N ASP A 150 -2.13 11.29 25.03
CA ASP A 150 -3.54 11.65 25.08
C ASP A 150 -4.33 10.63 24.25
N LEU A 151 -5.10 9.79 24.94
CA LEU A 151 -5.91 8.72 24.35
C LEU A 151 -7.41 9.02 24.51
N ASP A 152 -7.78 10.20 25.03
CA ASP A 152 -9.18 10.58 25.25
C ASP A 152 -9.92 10.81 23.92
N ASP A 153 -9.20 11.24 22.88
CA ASP A 153 -9.67 11.30 21.49
C ASP A 153 -8.84 10.38 20.59
N GLU A 154 -9.39 9.19 20.30
CA GLU A 154 -8.80 8.16 19.42
C GLU A 154 -8.38 8.72 18.05
N GLN A 155 -9.07 9.74 17.54
CA GLN A 155 -8.76 10.34 16.24
C GLN A 155 -7.57 11.30 16.28
N SER A 156 -7.17 11.76 17.46
CA SER A 156 -6.04 12.67 17.67
C SER A 156 -4.75 11.99 18.12
N VAL A 157 -4.80 10.67 18.37
CA VAL A 157 -3.70 9.91 18.97
C VAL A 157 -2.44 9.99 18.11
N LEU A 158 -1.35 10.46 18.73
CA LEU A 158 -0.02 10.41 18.13
C LEU A 158 0.56 9.01 18.27
N GLN A 159 0.74 8.32 17.15
CA GLN A 159 1.40 7.02 17.10
C GLN A 159 2.90 7.23 16.93
N VAL A 160 3.72 6.70 17.85
CA VAL A 160 5.15 7.00 17.89
C VAL A 160 5.96 5.78 17.49
N PHE A 161 6.88 5.95 16.53
CA PHE A 161 7.77 4.90 16.05
C PHE A 161 9.22 5.39 16.00
N SER A 162 10.16 4.47 16.23
CA SER A 162 11.57 4.74 15.96
C SER A 162 11.87 4.67 14.45
N HIS A 163 12.94 5.34 14.01
CA HIS A 163 13.36 5.33 12.60
C HIS A 163 13.47 3.91 12.03
N GLN A 164 14.23 3.04 12.71
CA GLN A 164 14.48 1.68 12.22
C GLN A 164 13.18 0.88 12.15
N ASN A 165 12.34 0.99 13.18
CA ASN A 165 11.07 0.25 13.21
C ASN A 165 10.12 0.70 12.10
N PHE A 166 10.01 2.02 11.84
CA PHE A 166 9.15 2.53 10.78
C PHE A 166 9.65 2.14 9.39
N VAL A 167 10.97 2.11 9.17
CA VAL A 167 11.57 1.54 7.95
C VAL A 167 11.17 0.08 7.79
N ASP A 168 11.23 -0.72 8.86
CA ASP A 168 10.87 -2.13 8.82
C ASP A 168 9.38 -2.36 8.59
N ILE A 169 8.51 -1.49 9.14
CA ILE A 169 7.07 -1.45 8.85
C ILE A 169 6.85 -1.20 7.36
N LEU A 170 7.42 -0.14 6.77
CA LEU A 170 7.24 0.20 5.36
C LEU A 170 7.80 -0.89 4.42
N ASN A 171 8.86 -1.59 4.83
CA ASN A 171 9.43 -2.70 4.06
C ASN A 171 8.55 -3.97 4.08
N GLN A 172 7.75 -4.15 5.13
CA GLN A 172 6.83 -5.28 5.26
C GLN A 172 5.44 -4.96 4.70
N LEU A 173 4.94 -3.75 4.97
CA LEU A 173 3.68 -3.18 4.49
C LEU A 173 3.98 -2.27 3.32
N VAL A 174 4.09 -2.89 2.15
CA VAL A 174 4.63 -2.25 0.95
C VAL A 174 3.60 -1.38 0.20
N THR A 175 2.35 -1.31 0.69
CA THR A 175 1.25 -0.56 0.07
C THR A 175 0.68 0.49 1.04
N PRO A 176 0.08 1.58 0.51
CA PRO A 176 -0.65 2.54 1.33
C PRO A 176 -1.84 1.93 2.09
N SER A 177 -2.57 1.01 1.45
CA SER A 177 -3.75 0.38 2.03
C SER A 177 -3.40 -0.50 3.24
N ASP A 178 -2.34 -1.31 3.13
CA ASP A 178 -1.88 -2.18 4.22
C ASP A 178 -1.23 -1.37 5.35
N LEU A 179 -0.53 -0.28 5.03
CA LEU A 179 -0.03 0.66 6.05
C LEU A 179 -1.19 1.28 6.84
N SER A 180 -2.23 1.76 6.14
CA SER A 180 -3.40 2.36 6.80
C SER A 180 -4.10 1.37 7.72
N ALA A 181 -4.31 0.13 7.26
CA ALA A 181 -4.89 -0.94 8.08
C ALA A 181 -4.05 -1.25 9.34
N TYR A 182 -2.71 -1.25 9.22
CA TYR A 182 -1.83 -1.42 10.36
C TYR A 182 -1.89 -0.23 11.33
N LEU A 183 -1.95 1.01 10.83
CA LEU A 183 -2.06 2.19 11.67
C LEU A 183 -3.39 2.22 12.43
N ASP A 184 -4.48 1.76 11.82
CA ASP A 184 -5.75 1.57 12.53
C ASP A 184 -5.66 0.46 13.59
N PHE A 185 -5.00 -0.65 13.28
CA PHE A 185 -4.75 -1.73 14.23
C PHE A 185 -3.92 -1.24 15.42
N HIS A 186 -2.81 -0.56 15.17
CA HIS A 186 -1.92 -0.01 16.20
C HIS A 186 -2.65 1.02 17.08
N ARG A 187 -3.41 1.93 16.47
CA ARG A 187 -4.26 2.90 17.19
C ARG A 187 -5.26 2.22 18.12
N ARG A 188 -6.01 1.23 17.63
CA ARG A 188 -6.97 0.46 18.46
C ARG A 188 -6.28 -0.21 19.66
N LYS A 189 -5.07 -0.75 19.47
CA LYS A 189 -4.30 -1.35 20.56
C LYS A 189 -3.87 -0.33 21.61
N LEU A 190 -3.43 0.86 21.18
CA LEU A 190 -3.10 1.95 22.09
C LEU A 190 -4.32 2.47 22.85
N ALA A 191 -5.40 2.83 22.14
CA ALA A 191 -6.63 3.36 22.74
C ALA A 191 -7.35 2.33 23.63
N GLY A 192 -7.26 1.04 23.28
CA GLY A 192 -7.77 -0.07 24.07
C GLY A 192 -6.91 -0.45 25.27
N PHE A 193 -5.76 0.22 25.48
CA PHE A 193 -4.77 -0.12 26.51
C PHE A 193 -4.32 -1.59 26.47
N GLU A 194 -4.25 -2.16 25.26
CA GLU A 194 -3.82 -3.54 25.06
C GLU A 194 -2.30 -3.66 25.19
N THR A 195 -1.85 -4.70 25.87
CA THR A 195 -0.42 -4.88 26.14
C THR A 195 0.28 -5.56 24.97
N PHE A 196 1.28 -4.89 24.40
CA PHE A 196 2.25 -5.44 23.47
C PHE A 196 3.69 -5.09 23.89
N GLN A 197 4.63 -5.97 23.56
CA GLN A 197 6.02 -5.91 24.01
C GLN A 197 6.81 -4.79 23.30
N ASP A 198 6.71 -4.76 21.97
CA ASP A 198 7.42 -3.87 21.07
C ASP A 198 6.71 -3.84 19.71
N GLU A 199 7.04 -2.88 18.85
CA GLU A 199 6.33 -2.68 17.59
C GLU A 199 6.66 -3.76 16.56
N SER A 200 7.87 -4.35 16.58
CA SER A 200 8.19 -5.50 15.73
C SER A 200 7.29 -6.70 16.03
N THR A 201 7.05 -6.99 17.31
CA THR A 201 6.11 -8.03 17.73
C THR A 201 4.68 -7.68 17.33
N LEU A 202 4.28 -6.41 17.47
CA LEU A 202 2.94 -5.96 17.12
C LEU A 202 2.66 -6.05 15.62
N LEU A 203 3.63 -5.67 14.77
CA LEU A 203 3.55 -5.85 13.32
C LEU A 203 3.44 -7.32 12.95
N ALA A 204 4.26 -8.18 13.57
CA ALA A 204 4.17 -9.62 13.34
C ALA A 204 2.80 -10.18 13.76
N GLN A 205 2.22 -9.70 14.87
CA GLN A 205 0.86 -10.06 15.28
C GLN A 205 -0.17 -9.60 14.25
N PHE A 206 -0.10 -8.36 13.78
CA PHE A 206 -1.01 -7.81 12.77
C PHE A 206 -1.01 -8.67 11.50
N LEU A 207 0.17 -8.93 10.93
CA LEU A 207 0.34 -9.73 9.71
C LEU A 207 -0.16 -11.18 9.85
N GLN A 208 -0.34 -11.67 11.07
CA GLN A 208 -0.82 -13.02 11.38
C GLN A 208 -2.26 -13.04 11.89
N SER A 209 -2.84 -11.86 12.09
CA SER A 209 -4.16 -11.70 12.69
C SER A 209 -5.25 -11.68 11.61
N PRO A 210 -6.50 -11.95 12.02
CA PRO A 210 -7.66 -11.74 11.16
C PRO A 210 -7.77 -10.30 10.65
N ASP A 211 -7.28 -9.31 11.41
CA ASP A 211 -7.37 -7.89 11.04
C ASP A 211 -6.70 -7.58 9.70
N PHE A 212 -5.58 -8.25 9.35
CA PHE A 212 -4.94 -8.07 8.05
C PHE A 212 -5.84 -8.55 6.90
N HIS A 213 -6.58 -9.65 7.12
CA HIS A 213 -7.42 -10.28 6.11
C HIS A 213 -8.83 -9.72 6.05
N GLN A 214 -9.27 -8.98 7.07
CA GLN A 214 -10.65 -8.55 7.24
C GLN A 214 -11.17 -7.78 6.03
N ARG A 215 -10.41 -6.80 5.53
CA ARG A 215 -10.82 -6.00 4.37
C ARG A 215 -11.07 -6.86 3.12
N ALA A 216 -10.18 -7.82 2.87
CA ALA A 216 -10.30 -8.76 1.77
C ALA A 216 -11.55 -9.64 1.90
N VAL A 217 -11.87 -10.08 3.14
CA VAL A 217 -13.09 -10.86 3.42
C VAL A 217 -14.33 -10.02 3.14
N GLU A 218 -14.40 -8.79 3.65
CA GLU A 218 -15.54 -7.88 3.47
C GLU A 218 -15.80 -7.57 1.99
N VAL A 219 -14.75 -7.35 1.20
CA VAL A 219 -14.87 -7.13 -0.24
C VAL A 219 -15.41 -8.38 -0.94
N GLN A 220 -14.93 -9.57 -0.58
CA GLN A 220 -15.45 -10.80 -1.18
C GLN A 220 -16.89 -11.11 -0.74
N GLU A 221 -17.28 -10.80 0.49
CA GLU A 221 -18.67 -10.91 0.94
C GLU A 221 -19.59 -10.02 0.11
N GLN A 222 -19.15 -8.81 -0.25
CA GLN A 222 -19.88 -7.93 -1.17
C GLN A 222 -19.96 -8.54 -2.58
N LEU A 223 -18.86 -9.09 -3.12
CA LEU A 223 -18.85 -9.79 -4.42
C LEU A 223 -19.83 -10.96 -4.44
N VAL A 224 -19.91 -11.75 -3.35
CA VAL A 224 -20.87 -12.84 -3.20
C VAL A 224 -22.31 -12.31 -3.14
N ALA A 225 -22.56 -11.26 -2.36
CA ALA A 225 -23.89 -10.66 -2.24
C ALA A 225 -24.43 -10.17 -3.59
N HIS A 226 -23.55 -9.70 -4.46
CA HIS A 226 -23.85 -9.27 -5.83
C HIS A 226 -23.75 -10.39 -6.88
N GLN A 227 -23.52 -11.64 -6.48
CA GLN A 227 -23.41 -12.81 -7.36
C GLN A 227 -22.29 -12.70 -8.41
N LEU A 228 -21.25 -11.91 -8.11
CA LEU A 228 -20.07 -11.76 -8.97
C LEU A 228 -19.07 -12.91 -8.75
N ILE A 229 -19.10 -13.53 -7.57
CA ILE A 229 -18.39 -14.77 -7.24
C ILE A 229 -19.32 -15.70 -6.44
N ASP A 230 -19.05 -17.01 -6.47
CA ASP A 230 -19.92 -18.01 -5.81
C ASP A 230 -19.77 -18.00 -4.28
N GLN A 231 -18.55 -17.84 -3.77
CA GLN A 231 -18.22 -17.87 -2.35
C GLN A 231 -16.91 -17.13 -2.05
N VAL A 232 -16.74 -16.73 -0.79
CA VAL A 232 -15.48 -16.21 -0.27
C VAL A 232 -14.41 -17.30 -0.37
N GLU A 233 -13.18 -16.90 -0.70
CA GLU A 233 -12.04 -17.79 -0.87
C GLU A 233 -11.75 -18.58 0.43
N PRO A 234 -11.74 -19.93 0.38
CA PRO A 234 -11.54 -20.73 1.58
C PRO A 234 -10.20 -20.49 2.30
N ARG A 235 -9.13 -20.15 1.56
CA ARG A 235 -7.82 -19.82 2.16
C ARG A 235 -7.92 -18.55 3.00
N LEU A 236 -8.64 -17.55 2.50
CA LEU A 236 -8.81 -16.27 3.17
C LEU A 236 -9.65 -16.43 4.44
N LEU A 237 -10.77 -17.15 4.38
CA LEU A 237 -11.58 -17.49 5.56
C LEU A 237 -10.76 -18.21 6.62
N LYS A 238 -9.98 -19.21 6.20
CA LYS A 238 -9.12 -19.96 7.12
C LYS A 238 -8.04 -19.09 7.74
N ALA A 239 -7.46 -18.15 7.01
CA ALA A 239 -6.46 -17.23 7.56
C ALA A 239 -7.07 -16.21 8.53
N ALA A 240 -8.35 -15.89 8.39
CA ALA A 240 -9.09 -15.03 9.30
C ALA A 240 -9.61 -15.75 10.56
N GLU A 241 -9.40 -17.07 10.70
CA GLU A 241 -9.74 -17.82 11.92
C GLU A 241 -8.67 -17.60 13.01
N PRO A 242 -9.05 -17.19 14.24
CA PRO A 242 -8.09 -16.85 15.31
C PRO A 242 -7.12 -17.98 15.72
N ASP A 243 -7.47 -19.24 15.50
CA ASP A 243 -6.67 -20.42 15.87
C ASP A 243 -5.78 -20.95 14.73
N GLN A 244 -5.84 -20.35 13.55
CA GLN A 244 -5.11 -20.76 12.35
C GLN A 244 -3.81 -19.98 12.12
N THR A 245 -3.19 -19.44 13.17
CA THR A 245 -1.97 -18.61 13.09
C THR A 245 -0.84 -19.23 12.26
N ALA A 246 -0.64 -20.56 12.33
CA ALA A 246 0.39 -21.23 11.52
C ALA A 246 0.08 -21.20 10.01
N PHE A 247 -1.19 -21.29 9.64
CA PHE A 247 -1.64 -21.18 8.26
C PHE A 247 -1.55 -19.72 7.77
N ALA A 248 -2.02 -18.77 8.57
CA ALA A 248 -1.92 -17.33 8.27
C ALA A 248 -0.46 -16.92 8.03
N ASN A 249 0.47 -17.42 8.85
CA ASN A 249 1.91 -17.22 8.67
C ASN A 249 2.42 -17.74 7.31
N ALA A 250 2.06 -18.98 6.95
CA ALA A 250 2.50 -19.56 5.68
C ALA A 250 1.94 -18.78 4.48
N LEU A 251 0.67 -18.35 4.56
CA LEU A 251 0.02 -17.53 3.55
C LEU A 251 0.68 -16.15 3.45
N MET A 252 1.01 -15.51 4.57
CA MET A 252 1.69 -14.21 4.59
C MET A 252 3.06 -14.24 3.90
N LEU A 253 3.83 -15.31 4.11
CA LEU A 253 5.12 -15.49 3.41
C LEU A 253 4.93 -15.61 1.89
N GLU A 254 3.85 -16.27 1.43
CA GLU A 254 3.50 -16.33 0.02
C GLU A 254 3.07 -14.96 -0.51
N ILE A 255 2.22 -14.23 0.23
CA ILE A 255 1.78 -12.88 -0.11
C ILE A 255 2.99 -11.96 -0.29
N GLN A 256 3.87 -11.86 0.71
CA GLN A 256 5.06 -11.00 0.65
C GLN A 256 5.97 -11.35 -0.53
N LYS A 257 6.18 -12.65 -0.79
CA LYS A 257 6.97 -13.11 -1.93
C LYS A 257 6.35 -12.68 -3.25
N ASN A 258 5.06 -12.90 -3.43
CA ASN A 258 4.36 -12.62 -4.67
C ASN A 258 4.24 -11.11 -4.90
N THR A 259 3.96 -10.33 -3.86
CA THR A 259 3.95 -8.87 -3.94
C THR A 259 5.30 -8.30 -4.41
N ARG A 260 6.43 -8.84 -3.93
CA ARG A 260 7.75 -8.44 -4.44
C ARG A 260 7.93 -8.76 -5.94
N MET A 261 7.28 -9.79 -6.46
CA MET A 261 7.27 -10.08 -7.90
C MET A 261 6.42 -9.06 -8.66
N TRP A 262 5.26 -8.69 -8.11
CA TRP A 262 4.41 -7.64 -8.67
C TRP A 262 5.18 -6.34 -8.86
N TYR A 263 5.86 -5.82 -7.83
CA TYR A 263 6.66 -4.60 -7.99
C TYR A 263 7.73 -4.70 -9.05
N LYS A 264 8.39 -5.86 -9.21
CA LYS A 264 9.37 -6.04 -10.29
C LYS A 264 8.72 -5.94 -11.67
N LEU A 265 7.53 -6.51 -11.86
CA LEU A 265 6.79 -6.41 -13.11
C LEU A 265 6.28 -5.00 -13.35
N PHE A 266 5.69 -4.38 -12.33
CA PHE A 266 5.13 -3.04 -12.41
C PHE A 266 6.20 -1.98 -12.66
N ASN A 267 7.33 -2.03 -11.94
CA ASN A 267 8.46 -1.12 -12.18
C ASN A 267 9.05 -1.29 -13.58
N ARG A 268 9.10 -2.52 -14.10
CA ARG A 268 9.55 -2.79 -15.48
C ARG A 268 8.59 -2.20 -16.50
N LEU A 269 7.28 -2.36 -16.29
CA LEU A 269 6.23 -1.75 -17.11
C LEU A 269 6.37 -0.22 -17.12
N ILE A 270 6.48 0.40 -15.94
CA ILE A 270 6.67 1.85 -15.79
C ILE A 270 7.92 2.30 -16.55
N GLN A 271 9.04 1.61 -16.37
CA GLN A 271 10.29 1.89 -17.08
C GLN A 271 10.12 1.84 -18.60
N GLN A 272 9.42 0.83 -19.13
CA GLN A 272 9.16 0.70 -20.58
C GLN A 272 8.36 1.89 -21.14
N TYR A 273 7.33 2.34 -20.43
CA TYR A 273 6.53 3.50 -20.84
C TYR A 273 7.35 4.80 -20.79
N TYR A 274 8.19 4.97 -19.76
CA TYR A 274 9.13 6.10 -19.70
C TYR A 274 10.15 6.09 -20.85
N GLU A 275 10.74 4.92 -21.15
CA GLU A 275 11.70 4.75 -22.26
C GLU A 275 11.04 4.99 -23.63
N ALA A 276 9.76 4.65 -23.78
CA ALA A 276 8.95 4.92 -24.97
C ALA A 276 8.52 6.40 -25.10
N GLY A 277 8.80 7.25 -24.12
CA GLY A 277 8.42 8.66 -24.13
C GLY A 277 6.92 8.92 -23.93
N THR A 278 6.17 7.89 -23.51
CA THR A 278 4.74 7.97 -23.21
C THR A 278 4.52 7.39 -21.81
N PRO A 279 4.68 8.18 -20.73
CA PRO A 279 4.52 7.64 -19.38
C PRO A 279 3.09 7.15 -19.16
N LEU A 280 2.92 6.17 -18.26
CA LEU A 280 1.58 5.72 -17.87
C LEU A 280 0.80 6.90 -17.25
N PRO A 281 -0.52 7.00 -17.53
CA PRO A 281 -1.37 8.00 -16.91
C PRO A 281 -1.26 7.94 -15.38
N LYS A 282 -1.12 9.11 -14.73
CA LYS A 282 -0.96 9.18 -13.27
C LYS A 282 -2.11 8.51 -12.53
N GLU A 283 -3.36 8.79 -12.94
CA GLU A 283 -4.56 8.18 -12.35
C GLU A 283 -4.50 6.64 -12.35
N GLN A 284 -4.02 6.05 -13.45
CA GLN A 284 -3.84 4.60 -13.57
C GLN A 284 -2.77 4.07 -12.61
N VAL A 285 -1.67 4.81 -12.45
CA VAL A 285 -0.59 4.44 -11.52
C VAL A 285 -1.08 4.56 -10.08
N ASP A 286 -1.77 5.64 -9.73
CA ASP A 286 -2.29 5.91 -8.40
C ASP A 286 -3.24 4.78 -7.97
N VAL A 287 -4.17 4.39 -8.84
CA VAL A 287 -5.12 3.29 -8.60
C VAL A 287 -4.41 1.94 -8.42
N LEU A 288 -3.42 1.63 -9.27
CA LEU A 288 -2.71 0.36 -9.21
C LEU A 288 -1.77 0.26 -8.00
N VAL A 289 -1.16 1.35 -7.53
CA VAL A 289 -0.25 1.36 -6.37
C VAL A 289 -1.00 1.35 -5.04
N ASP A 290 -2.24 1.83 -5.02
CA ASP A 290 -3.12 1.85 -3.83
C ASP A 290 -3.74 0.48 -3.49
N GLU A 291 -3.53 -0.53 -4.33
CA GLU A 291 -4.01 -1.89 -4.07
C GLU A 291 -3.41 -2.55 -2.83
N SER A 292 -4.09 -3.59 -2.35
CA SER A 292 -3.60 -4.41 -1.24
C SER A 292 -2.55 -5.43 -1.67
N MET A 293 -1.65 -5.76 -0.75
CA MET A 293 -0.69 -6.86 -0.89
C MET A 293 -1.37 -8.17 -1.26
N TYR A 294 -2.56 -8.45 -0.70
CA TYR A 294 -3.31 -9.66 -1.03
C TYR A 294 -3.75 -9.68 -2.50
N THR A 295 -4.25 -8.55 -3.03
CA THR A 295 -4.62 -8.42 -4.45
C THR A 295 -3.43 -8.69 -5.36
N TYR A 296 -2.28 -8.06 -5.08
CA TYR A 296 -1.06 -8.30 -5.84
C TYR A 296 -0.61 -9.76 -5.80
N ALA A 297 -0.68 -10.39 -4.63
CA ALA A 297 -0.34 -11.79 -4.47
C ALA A 297 -1.23 -12.68 -5.35
N CYS A 298 -2.55 -12.47 -5.33
CA CYS A 298 -3.50 -13.21 -6.15
C CYS A 298 -3.25 -13.02 -7.65
N LEU A 299 -3.00 -11.80 -8.13
CA LEU A 299 -2.67 -11.55 -9.54
C LEU A 299 -1.42 -12.32 -9.97
N ILE A 300 -0.37 -12.29 -9.14
CA ILE A 300 0.88 -13.03 -9.40
C ILE A 300 0.66 -14.54 -9.37
N GLU A 301 -0.17 -15.08 -8.47
CA GLU A 301 -0.51 -16.50 -8.47
C GLU A 301 -1.09 -16.94 -9.83
N LYS A 302 -1.96 -16.12 -10.46
CA LYS A 302 -2.49 -16.43 -11.81
C LYS A 302 -1.39 -16.41 -12.87
N ILE A 303 -0.45 -15.48 -12.78
CA ILE A 303 0.71 -15.43 -13.68
C ILE A 303 1.56 -16.69 -13.53
N LEU A 304 1.88 -17.09 -12.29
CA LEU A 304 2.68 -18.27 -12.01
C LEU A 304 1.96 -19.57 -12.41
N ALA A 305 0.63 -19.61 -12.34
CA ALA A 305 -0.18 -20.74 -12.76
C ALA A 305 -0.14 -20.99 -14.28
N HIS A 306 0.26 -19.99 -15.10
CA HIS A 306 0.36 -20.12 -16.56
C HIS A 306 1.16 -21.36 -17.00
N ARG A 307 2.22 -21.71 -16.26
CA ARG A 307 3.07 -22.89 -16.57
C ARG A 307 2.33 -24.23 -16.52
N THR A 308 1.19 -24.28 -15.83
CA THR A 308 0.36 -25.48 -15.66
C THR A 308 -0.82 -25.55 -16.62
N ILE A 309 -1.06 -24.48 -17.38
CA ILE A 309 -2.12 -24.41 -18.37
C ILE A 309 -1.76 -25.28 -19.58
N ASP A 310 -2.77 -25.91 -20.17
CA ASP A 310 -2.59 -26.80 -21.31
C ASP A 310 -2.02 -26.04 -22.53
N GLN A 311 -1.35 -26.78 -23.41
CA GLN A 311 -0.66 -26.20 -24.56
C GLN A 311 -1.60 -25.45 -25.51
N ASN A 312 -2.83 -25.93 -25.70
CA ASN A 312 -3.76 -25.32 -26.65
C ASN A 312 -4.26 -23.96 -26.13
N SER A 313 -4.57 -23.87 -24.83
CA SER A 313 -4.92 -22.60 -24.20
C SER A 313 -3.74 -21.62 -24.20
N ARG A 314 -2.50 -22.08 -24.01
CA ARG A 314 -1.31 -21.21 -24.13
C ARG A 314 -1.05 -20.75 -25.57
N TRP A 315 -1.32 -21.62 -26.54
CA TRP A 315 -1.18 -21.30 -27.96
C TRP A 315 -2.16 -20.23 -28.40
N ASN A 316 -3.44 -20.39 -28.04
CA ASN A 316 -4.50 -19.46 -28.40
C ASN A 316 -4.62 -18.27 -27.43
N GLY A 317 -3.99 -18.32 -26.27
CA GLY A 317 -4.22 -17.35 -25.20
C GLY A 317 -5.53 -17.64 -24.44
N TYR A 318 -5.67 -17.03 -23.28
CA TYR A 318 -6.85 -17.20 -22.43
C TYR A 318 -7.04 -16.01 -21.51
N VAL A 319 -8.24 -15.89 -20.95
CA VAL A 319 -8.62 -14.80 -20.07
C VAL A 319 -8.93 -15.31 -18.67
N ARG A 320 -8.56 -14.54 -17.65
CA ARG A 320 -8.98 -14.72 -16.26
C ARG A 320 -9.58 -13.42 -15.77
N HIS A 321 -10.73 -13.53 -15.12
CA HIS A 321 -11.35 -12.42 -14.44
C HIS A 321 -10.97 -12.49 -12.96
N GLU A 322 -10.39 -11.42 -12.45
CA GLU A 322 -9.98 -11.26 -11.06
C GLU A 322 -10.55 -9.94 -10.54
N HIS A 323 -10.50 -9.78 -9.22
CA HIS A 323 -11.13 -8.68 -8.50
C HIS A 323 -10.12 -8.08 -7.54
N SER A 324 -10.30 -6.80 -7.20
CA SER A 324 -9.58 -6.24 -6.06
C SER A 324 -10.10 -6.86 -4.76
N TYR A 325 -9.19 -7.05 -3.81
CA TYR A 325 -9.49 -7.41 -2.43
C TYR A 325 -9.42 -6.18 -1.51
N HIS A 326 -9.20 -5.00 -2.07
CA HIS A 326 -9.21 -3.73 -1.35
C HIS A 326 -10.45 -2.89 -1.68
N VAL A 327 -10.88 -2.88 -2.95
CA VAL A 327 -12.00 -2.05 -3.45
C VAL A 327 -13.00 -2.93 -4.21
N PHE A 328 -14.24 -2.99 -3.74
CA PHE A 328 -15.28 -3.84 -4.33
C PHE A 328 -15.55 -3.55 -5.82
N GLY A 329 -15.61 -2.27 -6.22
CA GLY A 329 -15.91 -1.87 -7.60
C GLY A 329 -14.75 -1.97 -8.58
N ARG A 330 -13.63 -2.59 -8.21
CA ARG A 330 -12.43 -2.67 -9.07
C ARG A 330 -12.15 -4.08 -9.56
N HIS A 331 -12.06 -4.22 -10.88
CA HIS A 331 -11.96 -5.51 -11.56
C HIS A 331 -10.78 -5.57 -12.52
N TYR A 332 -10.21 -6.77 -12.64
CA TYR A 332 -9.03 -7.06 -13.44
C TYR A 332 -9.32 -8.16 -14.46
N LEU A 333 -9.32 -7.80 -15.73
CA LEU A 333 -9.34 -8.74 -16.84
C LEU A 333 -7.89 -9.08 -17.23
N MET A 334 -7.39 -10.23 -16.76
CA MET A 334 -6.07 -10.71 -17.12
C MET A 334 -6.11 -11.48 -18.43
N VAL A 335 -5.52 -10.92 -19.48
CA VAL A 335 -5.43 -11.55 -20.81
C VAL A 335 -4.03 -12.13 -20.98
N PHE A 336 -3.92 -13.45 -20.90
CA PHE A 336 -2.69 -14.16 -21.20
C PHE A 336 -2.56 -14.30 -22.71
N TYR A 337 -1.59 -13.60 -23.28
CA TYR A 337 -1.46 -13.53 -24.72
C TYR A 337 -1.19 -14.89 -25.35
N GLY A 338 -1.85 -15.13 -26.49
CA GLY A 338 -1.62 -16.30 -27.31
C GLY A 338 -0.22 -16.28 -27.92
N GLN A 339 0.42 -17.44 -27.96
CA GLN A 339 1.69 -17.63 -28.67
C GLN A 339 1.50 -17.60 -30.19
N ASP A 340 0.29 -17.89 -30.69
CA ASP A 340 -0.06 -17.73 -32.09
C ASP A 340 -0.38 -16.27 -32.42
N GLU A 341 0.38 -15.67 -33.34
CA GLU A 341 0.12 -14.32 -33.85
C GLU A 341 -1.28 -14.19 -34.47
N ASN A 342 -1.82 -15.30 -35.02
CA ASN A 342 -3.16 -15.33 -35.61
C ASN A 342 -4.27 -15.50 -34.57
N SER A 343 -3.96 -15.79 -33.31
CA SER A 343 -4.98 -15.84 -32.26
C SER A 343 -5.72 -14.50 -32.14
N ALA A 344 -6.99 -14.51 -31.74
CA ALA A 344 -7.72 -13.31 -31.34
C ALA A 344 -7.11 -12.64 -30.10
N LEU A 345 -6.43 -13.41 -29.25
CA LEU A 345 -5.79 -12.96 -28.02
C LEU A 345 -4.26 -12.79 -28.17
N SER A 346 -3.76 -12.62 -29.39
CA SER A 346 -2.36 -12.23 -29.58
C SER A 346 -2.12 -10.81 -29.06
N ALA A 347 -0.90 -10.53 -28.61
CA ALA A 347 -0.56 -9.26 -27.96
C ALA A 347 -0.96 -8.04 -28.80
N ASP A 348 -0.64 -8.06 -30.10
CA ASP A 348 -0.94 -6.94 -31.01
C ASP A 348 -2.44 -6.72 -31.20
N LYS A 349 -3.23 -7.79 -31.29
CA LYS A 349 -4.69 -7.67 -31.44
C LYS A 349 -5.35 -7.17 -30.18
N VAL A 350 -4.93 -7.65 -29.01
CA VAL A 350 -5.46 -7.17 -27.72
C VAL A 350 -5.08 -5.70 -27.53
N ARG A 351 -3.83 -5.32 -27.77
CA ARG A 351 -3.39 -3.91 -27.74
C ARG A 351 -4.18 -3.03 -28.69
N ALA A 352 -4.51 -3.52 -29.89
CA ALA A 352 -5.31 -2.76 -30.86
C ALA A 352 -6.80 -2.65 -30.49
N SER A 353 -7.34 -3.57 -29.68
CA SER A 353 -8.78 -3.67 -29.36
C SER A 353 -9.12 -3.52 -27.87
N HIS A 354 -8.15 -3.14 -27.01
CA HIS A 354 -8.33 -3.09 -25.56
C HIS A 354 -9.50 -2.20 -25.11
N GLN A 355 -9.76 -1.09 -25.82
CA GLN A 355 -10.88 -0.20 -25.52
C GLN A 355 -12.23 -0.90 -25.72
N ASP A 356 -12.38 -1.64 -26.82
CA ASP A 356 -13.60 -2.40 -27.10
C ASP A 356 -13.81 -3.51 -26.05
N LEU A 357 -12.72 -4.17 -25.62
CA LEU A 357 -12.76 -5.21 -24.60
C LEU A 357 -13.15 -4.66 -23.22
N LEU A 358 -12.59 -3.51 -22.82
CA LEU A 358 -12.94 -2.83 -21.57
C LEU A 358 -14.39 -2.32 -21.59
N PHE A 359 -14.85 -1.80 -22.72
CA PHE A 359 -16.23 -1.36 -22.88
C PHE A 359 -17.20 -2.54 -22.82
N GLU A 360 -16.88 -3.65 -23.49
CA GLU A 360 -17.67 -4.88 -23.44
C GLU A 360 -17.76 -5.41 -22.00
N LEU A 361 -16.65 -5.42 -21.26
CA LEU A 361 -16.64 -5.77 -19.84
C LEU A 361 -17.52 -4.83 -19.01
N ASN A 362 -17.40 -3.51 -19.18
CA ASN A 362 -18.26 -2.54 -18.49
C ASN A 362 -19.74 -2.81 -18.77
N SER A 363 -20.09 -3.15 -20.02
CA SER A 363 -21.48 -3.40 -20.41
C SER A 363 -22.09 -4.63 -19.74
N GLN A 364 -21.26 -5.63 -19.42
CA GLN A 364 -21.67 -6.85 -18.72
C GLN A 364 -21.74 -6.64 -17.20
N MET A 365 -20.98 -5.67 -16.67
CA MET A 365 -20.81 -5.41 -15.23
C MET A 365 -21.57 -4.15 -14.80
N GLN A 366 -22.91 -4.21 -14.90
CA GLN A 366 -23.81 -3.07 -14.59
C GLN A 366 -24.63 -3.24 -13.30
N GLN A 367 -24.50 -4.38 -12.62
CA GLN A 367 -25.22 -4.66 -11.37
C GLN A 367 -24.29 -5.26 -10.31
N PRO A 368 -23.55 -4.43 -9.56
CA PRO A 368 -23.54 -2.95 -9.60
C PRO A 368 -22.66 -2.41 -10.73
N VAL A 369 -22.71 -1.08 -10.94
CA VAL A 369 -21.76 -0.40 -11.84
C VAL A 369 -20.40 -0.41 -11.17
N MET A 370 -19.38 -0.83 -11.92
CA MET A 370 -18.00 -0.87 -11.44
C MET A 370 -17.40 0.53 -11.38
N ASP A 371 -16.42 0.73 -10.52
CA ASP A 371 -15.65 1.98 -10.40
C ASP A 371 -14.49 1.97 -11.39
N ASP A 372 -13.73 0.88 -11.41
CA ASP A 372 -12.47 0.75 -12.14
C ASP A 372 -12.38 -0.59 -12.88
N LEU A 373 -12.10 -0.54 -14.18
CA LEU A 373 -11.89 -1.73 -15.01
C LEU A 373 -10.49 -1.70 -15.60
N PHE A 374 -9.73 -2.75 -15.30
CA PHE A 374 -8.38 -2.93 -15.82
C PHE A 374 -8.31 -4.11 -16.77
N LEU A 375 -7.57 -3.94 -17.87
CA LEU A 375 -7.10 -5.03 -18.71
C LEU A 375 -5.61 -5.16 -18.48
N ILE A 376 -5.19 -6.30 -17.92
CA ILE A 376 -3.77 -6.64 -17.72
C ILE A 376 -3.40 -7.68 -18.77
N GLY A 377 -2.64 -7.25 -19.78
CA GLY A 377 -2.06 -8.15 -20.74
C GLY A 377 -0.83 -8.83 -20.15
N VAL A 378 -0.73 -10.16 -20.26
CA VAL A 378 0.40 -10.92 -19.71
C VAL A 378 1.07 -11.69 -20.83
N GLU A 379 2.33 -11.34 -21.08
CA GLU A 379 3.17 -12.04 -22.03
C GLU A 379 4.19 -12.91 -21.30
N VAL A 380 4.18 -14.21 -21.60
CA VAL A 380 5.08 -15.18 -20.97
C VAL A 380 5.99 -15.76 -22.06
N ARG A 381 7.27 -15.37 -22.05
CA ARG A 381 8.25 -15.79 -23.04
C ARG A 381 9.26 -16.78 -22.42
N PRO A 382 9.54 -17.92 -23.06
CA PRO A 382 10.69 -18.72 -22.70
C PRO A 382 11.98 -17.94 -23.01
N CYS A 383 12.94 -17.94 -22.08
CA CYS A 383 14.26 -17.39 -22.34
C CYS A 383 15.06 -18.44 -23.14
N GLU A 384 15.59 -18.08 -24.31
CA GLU A 384 16.33 -19.05 -25.15
C GLU A 384 17.60 -19.60 -24.45
N ASP A 385 18.20 -18.80 -23.56
CA ASP A 385 19.48 -19.10 -22.91
C ASP A 385 19.37 -19.54 -21.43
N SER A 386 18.15 -19.73 -20.90
CA SER A 386 17.99 -20.16 -19.51
C SER A 386 16.71 -20.96 -19.26
N VAL A 387 16.69 -21.69 -18.14
CA VAL A 387 15.45 -22.32 -17.63
C VAL A 387 14.44 -21.28 -17.13
N ASN A 388 14.82 -19.99 -17.11
CA ASN A 388 13.96 -18.93 -16.62
C ASN A 388 12.95 -18.51 -17.68
N THR A 389 11.79 -18.09 -17.20
CA THR A 389 10.71 -17.53 -18.01
C THR A 389 10.70 -16.02 -17.81
N GLU A 390 10.66 -15.27 -18.90
CA GLU A 390 10.46 -13.83 -18.83
C GLU A 390 8.97 -13.52 -18.88
N VAL A 391 8.55 -12.61 -18.02
CA VAL A 391 7.17 -12.13 -17.98
C VAL A 391 7.17 -10.63 -18.23
N TYR A 392 6.27 -10.20 -19.10
CA TYR A 392 5.97 -8.80 -19.39
C TYR A 392 4.49 -8.57 -19.16
N ILE A 393 4.15 -7.38 -18.67
CA ILE A 393 2.76 -6.98 -18.49
C ILE A 393 2.49 -5.70 -19.29
N ASP A 394 1.29 -5.62 -19.85
CA ASP A 394 0.67 -4.39 -20.33
C ASP A 394 -0.50 -4.05 -19.41
N THR A 395 -0.85 -2.77 -19.29
CA THR A 395 -1.99 -2.34 -18.49
C THR A 395 -2.80 -1.31 -19.24
N PHE A 396 -4.12 -1.50 -19.26
CA PHE A 396 -5.09 -0.57 -19.79
C PHE A 396 -6.18 -0.36 -18.75
N HIS A 397 -6.74 0.85 -18.71
CA HIS A 397 -7.69 1.27 -17.69
C HIS A 397 -8.87 2.00 -18.32
N GLN A 398 -10.05 1.77 -17.77
CA GLN A 398 -11.26 2.52 -18.04
C GLN A 398 -12.05 2.67 -16.74
N ASN A 399 -12.52 3.88 -16.45
CA ASN A 399 -13.50 4.09 -15.38
C ASN A 399 -14.83 3.42 -15.75
N GLY A 400 -15.40 2.69 -14.82
CA GLY A 400 -16.71 2.11 -15.00
C GLY A 400 -17.77 3.21 -15.09
N SER A 401 -18.79 2.96 -15.90
CA SER A 401 -19.84 3.94 -16.14
C SER A 401 -21.16 3.27 -16.38
N ALA A 402 -22.23 3.89 -15.86
CA ALA A 402 -23.58 3.45 -16.13
C ALA A 402 -23.88 3.63 -17.62
N ILE A 403 -24.20 2.53 -18.29
CA ILE A 403 -24.65 2.57 -19.68
C ILE A 403 -26.17 2.44 -19.74
N ASP A 404 -26.79 3.07 -20.75
CA ASP A 404 -28.23 2.96 -20.92
C ASP A 404 -28.64 1.55 -21.36
N ALA A 405 -29.88 1.17 -21.04
CA ALA A 405 -30.39 -0.18 -21.29
C ALA A 405 -30.42 -0.58 -22.79
N ASN A 406 -30.45 0.37 -23.72
CA ASN A 406 -30.39 0.03 -25.15
C ASN A 406 -28.95 -0.30 -25.56
N THR A 407 -27.98 0.49 -25.09
CA THR A 407 -26.56 0.21 -25.29
C THR A 407 -26.20 -1.14 -24.68
N GLN A 408 -26.63 -1.43 -23.46
CA GLN A 408 -26.38 -2.74 -22.83
C GLN A 408 -26.91 -3.91 -23.67
N ARG A 409 -28.18 -3.85 -24.11
CA ARG A 409 -28.79 -4.90 -24.95
C ARG A 409 -28.08 -5.09 -26.28
N LEU A 410 -27.57 -4.02 -26.89
CA LEU A 410 -26.81 -4.12 -28.15
C LEU A 410 -25.52 -4.92 -27.94
N TYR A 411 -24.81 -4.68 -26.84
CA TYR A 411 -23.59 -5.42 -26.52
C TYR A 411 -23.87 -6.86 -26.12
N GLU A 412 -24.93 -7.13 -25.37
CA GLU A 412 -25.40 -8.49 -25.07
C GLU A 412 -25.70 -9.27 -26.36
N GLN A 413 -26.42 -8.66 -27.32
CA GLN A 413 -26.70 -9.27 -28.62
C GLN A 413 -25.45 -9.49 -29.47
N LEU A 414 -24.50 -8.55 -29.44
CA LEU A 414 -23.22 -8.70 -30.15
C LEU A 414 -22.39 -9.85 -29.56
N ALA A 415 -22.36 -9.98 -28.23
CA ALA A 415 -21.69 -11.09 -27.55
C ALA A 415 -22.33 -12.44 -27.90
N GLU A 416 -23.66 -12.53 -27.90
CA GLU A 416 -24.39 -13.73 -28.34
C GLU A 416 -24.06 -14.09 -29.79
N LEU A 417 -24.07 -13.12 -30.70
CA LEU A 417 -23.74 -13.35 -32.11
C LEU A 417 -22.30 -13.84 -32.30
N ARG A 418 -21.34 -13.27 -31.55
CA ARG A 418 -19.93 -13.71 -31.57
C ARG A 418 -19.74 -15.11 -30.99
N SER A 419 -20.56 -15.51 -30.02
CA SER A 419 -20.52 -16.86 -29.44
C SER A 419 -21.09 -17.94 -30.37
N GLN A 420 -21.87 -17.55 -31.38
CA GLN A 420 -22.51 -18.44 -32.36
C GLN A 420 -21.72 -18.60 -33.67
N SER A 421 -20.69 -17.78 -33.89
CA SER A 421 -19.76 -17.86 -35.02
C SER A 421 -18.48 -18.57 -34.64
#